data_AF-B7G738-F1
#
_entry.id   AF-B7G738-F1
#
_cell.length_a   1.000
_cell.length_b   1.000
_cell.length_c   1.000
_cell.angle_alpha   90.00
_cell.angle_beta   90.00
_cell.angle_gamma   90.00
#
_symmetry.space_group_name_H-M   'P 1'
#
loop_
_entity.id
_entity.type
_entity.pdbx_description
1 polymer ?
#
loop_
_entity_poly.entity_id
_entity_poly.type
_entity_poly.pdbx_seq_one_letter_code
_entity_poly.pdbx_strand_id
1 'polypeptide(L)'
;MTADDGVTEGTKPFSLRLFWFLDRAQSSHGIPHQDYASYHRFCTARLHRIRHAKPVRSMLTHNHKYVEGASGRRHAYCHRDVPRTVDHENVLWNVVCQAERAWATACELQQQQSLVSVTKKKSPHSNVMRRLNKALHWASQLSELAGTCCDANTVQECLAYQAWMLANKHLEQKRHADAYRSFRAAMTTLIDLAQTASTEGSPDGLAAADVWTTKAETYIRPLVRFCQYEARDELDSLELEDSASSTGASTKATTDGINIAFRGKVVSLGSYKQLSVLYLKMEQELAHAQELDETRFLQLLSDLDEALHVIQSDYAHYESLPAGPAIQAKRDELLALKGYFNYKKLSVMRSHQEQLIDKLKDDAEIVHVYDTLLRNVQAMADLPSQQEGEGLNALAVEEDPYWLEAQAHVVRIRALRCFHVARLFEFVLDGTPMQVLALLKQAHKLATRAEEEVAACDLDDSDAHMQQMKGLQTKIKTMTCRMQARRYVELSSGSHSSSTNRPIWLRLNDLDAGMVMADDPPMTIPIPCKPTFYDIAWQRIGGDFSMDAVDKVLAANQSKKSGGILGWFNS
;
A
#
# COMPACT_ATOMS: atom_id res chain seq x y z
N MET A 1 -12.06 49.17 -48.74
CA MET A 1 -12.66 48.53 -47.55
C MET A 1 -12.42 47.05 -47.65
N THR A 2 -11.36 46.58 -47.03
CA THR A 2 -11.18 45.18 -46.60
C THR A 2 -10.41 45.30 -45.30
N ALA A 3 -11.13 45.17 -44.18
CA ALA A 3 -10.56 45.13 -42.86
C ALA A 3 -9.85 43.78 -42.72
N ASP A 4 -8.55 43.86 -42.47
CA ASP A 4 -7.68 42.75 -42.13
C ASP A 4 -7.78 42.56 -40.61
N ASP A 5 -8.61 41.61 -40.19
CA ASP A 5 -8.71 41.19 -38.78
C ASP A 5 -7.49 40.33 -38.45
N GLY A 6 -6.42 41.01 -38.04
CA GLY A 6 -5.21 40.39 -37.52
C GLY A 6 -5.49 39.64 -36.22
N VAL A 7 -5.47 38.32 -36.30
CA VAL A 7 -5.43 37.40 -35.16
C VAL A 7 -4.11 37.64 -34.40
N THR A 8 -4.18 38.31 -33.26
CA THR A 8 -3.04 38.44 -32.33
C THR A 8 -2.77 37.08 -31.69
N GLU A 9 -1.60 36.50 -31.98
CA GLU A 9 -1.03 35.34 -31.27
C GLU A 9 -1.03 35.60 -29.74
N GLY A 10 -1.76 34.80 -28.98
CA GLY A 10 -1.86 34.93 -27.53
C GLY A 10 -0.54 34.58 -26.84
N THR A 11 0.16 35.58 -26.30
CA THR A 11 1.33 35.40 -25.45
C THR A 11 0.95 34.62 -24.18
N LYS A 12 1.64 33.51 -23.92
CA LYS A 12 1.44 32.69 -22.71
C LYS A 12 1.66 33.55 -21.46
N PRO A 13 0.76 33.49 -20.44
CA PRO A 13 0.91 34.28 -19.22
C PRO A 13 2.20 33.91 -18.47
N PHE A 14 2.81 34.90 -17.81
CA PHE A 14 4.02 34.69 -17.00
C PHE A 14 3.67 33.99 -15.69
N SER A 15 4.48 33.00 -15.29
CA SER A 15 4.36 32.30 -14.00
C SER A 15 5.65 32.44 -13.20
N LEU A 16 5.59 33.09 -12.03
CA LEU A 16 6.77 33.51 -11.26
C LEU A 16 7.15 32.54 -10.15
N ARG A 17 6.21 31.73 -9.62
CA ARG A 17 6.36 30.94 -8.38
C ARG A 17 7.03 31.77 -7.28
N LEU A 18 6.43 32.90 -6.94
CA LEU A 18 7.00 33.95 -6.09
C LEU A 18 7.43 33.41 -4.72
N PHE A 19 6.57 32.66 -4.03
CA PHE A 19 6.88 32.16 -2.69
C PHE A 19 7.99 31.11 -2.68
N TRP A 20 8.08 30.30 -3.75
CA TRP A 20 9.19 29.38 -3.93
C TRP A 20 10.52 30.13 -4.11
N PHE A 21 10.52 31.20 -4.90
CA PHE A 21 11.69 32.06 -5.04
C PHE A 21 12.07 32.72 -3.72
N LEU A 22 11.09 33.25 -2.98
CA LEU A 22 11.32 33.90 -1.68
C LEU A 22 11.92 32.92 -0.69
N ASP A 23 11.34 31.74 -0.52
CA ASP A 23 11.83 30.71 0.40
C ASP A 23 13.30 30.36 0.11
N ARG A 24 13.61 30.04 -1.16
CA ARG A 24 14.98 29.73 -1.57
C ARG A 24 15.94 30.90 -1.37
N ALA A 25 15.54 32.12 -1.78
CA ALA A 25 16.40 33.29 -1.72
C ALA A 25 16.68 33.72 -0.28
N GLN A 26 15.68 33.67 0.59
CA GLN A 26 15.78 34.05 2.00
C GLN A 26 16.62 33.03 2.79
N SER A 27 16.34 31.73 2.59
CA SER A 27 17.07 30.65 3.26
C SER A 27 18.55 30.60 2.88
N SER A 28 18.90 30.83 1.61
CA SER A 28 20.30 30.73 1.17
C SER A 28 21.17 31.97 1.46
N HIS A 29 20.58 33.12 1.79
CA HIS A 29 21.31 34.39 1.92
C HIS A 29 21.16 35.06 3.30
N GLY A 30 20.99 34.25 4.35
CA GLY A 30 21.24 34.68 5.74
C GLY A 30 20.02 35.00 6.60
N ILE A 31 18.79 34.95 6.06
CA ILE A 31 17.58 35.22 6.86
C ILE A 31 17.41 34.26 8.05
N PRO A 32 17.67 32.94 7.93
CA PRO A 32 17.58 32.03 9.08
C PRO A 32 18.48 32.43 10.26
N HIS A 33 19.59 33.12 9.99
CA HIS A 33 20.54 33.61 10.99
C HIS A 33 20.34 35.11 11.31
N GLN A 34 19.22 35.71 10.89
CA GLN A 34 18.91 37.13 11.06
C GLN A 34 19.96 38.09 10.47
N ASP A 35 20.70 37.66 9.43
CA ASP A 35 21.63 38.51 8.70
C ASP A 35 20.93 39.18 7.50
N TYR A 36 20.15 40.21 7.82
CA TYR A 36 19.42 40.99 6.82
C TYR A 36 20.34 41.81 5.91
N ALA A 37 21.56 42.14 6.35
CA ALA A 37 22.53 42.90 5.57
C ALA A 37 23.06 42.06 4.39
N SER A 38 23.33 40.76 4.62
CA SER A 38 23.69 39.82 3.56
C SER A 38 22.57 39.64 2.54
N TYR A 39 21.31 39.48 2.99
CA TYR A 39 20.16 39.39 2.10
C TYR A 39 19.94 40.67 1.27
N HIS A 40 20.12 41.84 1.88
CA HIS A 40 20.07 43.13 1.19
C HIS A 40 21.14 43.26 0.08
N ARG A 41 22.38 42.80 0.34
CA ARG A 41 23.46 42.78 -0.66
C ARG A 41 23.13 41.85 -1.81
N PHE A 42 22.58 40.67 -1.53
CA PHE A 42 22.10 39.74 -2.54
C PHE A 42 21.03 40.39 -3.43
N CYS A 43 20.00 41.00 -2.84
CA CYS A 43 18.94 41.67 -3.59
C CYS A 43 19.50 42.79 -4.48
N THR A 44 20.48 43.54 -3.98
CA THR A 44 21.16 44.60 -4.75
C THR A 44 21.93 44.04 -5.95
N ALA A 45 22.72 42.99 -5.75
CA ALA A 45 23.48 42.34 -6.82
C ALA A 45 22.56 41.66 -7.85
N ARG A 46 21.48 41.01 -7.40
CA ARG A 46 20.46 40.41 -8.28
C ARG A 46 19.75 41.47 -9.10
N LEU A 47 19.35 42.58 -8.49
CA LEU A 47 18.71 43.70 -9.18
C LEU A 47 19.64 44.31 -10.25
N HIS A 48 20.95 44.43 -9.98
CA HIS A 48 21.91 44.83 -11.00
C HIS A 48 21.90 43.85 -12.19
N ARG A 49 22.02 42.53 -11.94
CA ARG A 49 22.01 41.51 -13.00
C ARG A 49 20.72 41.52 -13.84
N ILE A 50 19.56 41.59 -13.19
CA ILE A 50 18.25 41.62 -13.87
C ILE A 50 18.15 42.85 -14.77
N ARG A 51 18.56 44.02 -14.29
CA ARG A 51 18.50 45.27 -15.08
C ARG A 51 19.44 45.24 -16.28
N HIS A 52 20.61 44.61 -16.15
CA HIS A 52 21.60 44.55 -17.22
C HIS A 52 21.38 43.42 -18.24
N ALA A 53 20.34 42.59 -18.07
CA ALA A 53 19.98 41.55 -19.04
C ALA A 53 19.55 42.19 -20.38
N LYS A 54 20.12 41.70 -21.50
CA LYS A 54 19.91 42.23 -22.87
C LYS A 54 18.46 42.67 -23.18
N PRO A 55 17.41 41.86 -22.93
CA PRO A 55 16.04 42.21 -23.34
C PRO A 55 15.46 43.42 -22.60
N VAL A 56 15.85 43.64 -21.35
CA VAL A 56 15.33 44.73 -20.51
C VAL A 56 16.35 45.84 -20.28
N ARG A 57 17.57 45.69 -20.78
CA ARG A 57 18.69 46.61 -20.56
C ARG A 57 18.39 48.00 -21.11
N SER A 58 17.81 48.10 -22.30
CA SER A 58 17.40 49.37 -22.92
C SER A 58 16.37 50.11 -22.05
N MET A 59 15.41 49.36 -21.51
CA MET A 59 14.30 49.87 -20.72
C MET A 59 14.68 50.21 -19.27
N LEU A 60 15.46 49.35 -18.62
CA LEU A 60 15.77 49.45 -17.18
C LEU A 60 17.13 50.09 -16.88
N THR A 61 18.08 50.12 -17.83
CA THR A 61 19.46 50.64 -17.60
C THR A 61 19.93 51.75 -18.53
N HIS A 62 19.58 51.73 -19.82
CA HIS A 62 19.98 52.79 -20.74
C HIS A 62 19.04 54.00 -20.65
N ASN A 63 19.57 55.19 -20.88
CA ASN A 63 18.79 56.41 -21.02
C ASN A 63 19.47 57.27 -22.09
N HIS A 64 18.72 57.69 -23.11
CA HIS A 64 19.20 58.59 -24.16
C HIS A 64 18.84 60.07 -23.90
N LYS A 65 18.16 60.41 -22.80
CA LYS A 65 17.85 61.81 -22.48
C LYS A 65 19.11 62.53 -21.98
N TYR A 66 19.75 63.25 -22.91
CA TYR A 66 20.57 64.40 -22.59
C TYR A 66 19.67 65.49 -21.98
N VAL A 67 20.15 66.19 -20.96
CA VAL A 67 19.48 67.39 -20.46
C VAL A 67 19.62 68.45 -21.55
N GLU A 68 18.55 68.74 -22.29
CA GLU A 68 18.49 69.91 -23.16
C GLU A 68 18.66 71.17 -22.30
N GLY A 69 19.66 71.99 -22.61
CA GLY A 69 19.86 73.30 -21.98
C GLY A 69 21.10 73.47 -21.10
N ALA A 70 21.94 72.45 -20.90
CA ALA A 70 23.23 72.62 -20.22
C ALA A 70 24.39 72.27 -21.16
N SER A 71 25.19 73.27 -21.53
CA SER A 71 26.44 73.06 -22.29
C SER A 71 27.41 72.22 -21.46
N GLY A 72 27.42 70.92 -21.72
CA GLY A 72 28.31 69.96 -21.08
C GLY A 72 27.65 68.59 -21.02
N ARG A 73 28.23 67.61 -21.71
CA ARG A 73 27.82 66.20 -21.63
C ARG A 73 28.07 65.69 -20.20
N ARG A 74 27.12 65.91 -19.29
CA ARG A 74 27.10 65.26 -17.97
C ARG A 74 25.93 64.29 -17.93
N HIS A 75 26.21 63.05 -17.51
CA HIS A 75 25.16 62.09 -17.21
C HIS A 75 24.40 62.58 -15.97
N ALA A 76 23.16 63.02 -16.17
CA ALA A 76 22.23 63.32 -15.08
C ALA A 76 21.41 62.08 -14.71
N TYR A 77 21.13 61.91 -13.42
CA TYR A 77 20.19 60.88 -12.97
C TYR A 77 18.76 61.27 -13.40
N CYS A 78 18.08 60.40 -14.16
CA CYS A 78 16.64 60.47 -14.36
C CYS A 78 15.96 59.40 -13.51
N HIS A 79 14.87 59.80 -12.84
CA HIS A 79 13.93 58.85 -12.24
C HIS A 79 13.39 57.90 -13.33
N ARG A 80 13.24 56.62 -12.99
CA ARG A 80 12.69 55.60 -13.89
C ARG A 80 11.45 55.00 -13.24
N ASP A 81 10.32 55.19 -13.90
CA ASP A 81 9.08 54.51 -13.54
C ASP A 81 9.09 53.09 -14.08
N VAL A 82 8.40 52.18 -13.41
CA VAL A 82 8.21 50.82 -13.92
C VAL A 82 7.25 50.90 -15.11
N PRO A 83 7.62 50.32 -16.27
CA PRO A 83 6.76 50.38 -17.45
C PRO A 83 5.44 49.65 -17.20
N ARG A 84 4.36 50.24 -17.72
CA ARG A 84 3.00 49.71 -17.58
C ARG A 84 2.79 48.44 -18.42
N THR A 85 3.54 48.30 -19.50
CA THR A 85 3.55 47.09 -20.35
C THR A 85 4.72 46.21 -19.95
N VAL A 86 4.44 44.92 -19.73
CA VAL A 86 5.43 43.93 -19.31
C VAL A 86 5.86 43.11 -20.51
N ASP A 87 6.97 43.51 -21.13
CA ASP A 87 7.51 42.79 -22.31
C ASP A 87 8.30 41.53 -21.90
N HIS A 88 8.78 41.47 -20.65
CA HIS A 88 9.60 40.35 -20.16
C HIS A 88 9.47 40.17 -18.65
N GLU A 89 9.48 38.92 -18.19
CA GLU A 89 9.48 38.49 -16.78
C GLU A 89 10.47 39.25 -15.86
N ASN A 90 11.64 39.66 -16.37
CA ASN A 90 12.64 40.42 -15.63
C ASN A 90 12.13 41.78 -15.14
N VAL A 91 11.06 42.33 -15.73
CA VAL A 91 10.40 43.53 -15.25
C VAL A 91 9.70 43.24 -13.91
N LEU A 92 8.97 42.12 -13.82
CA LEU A 92 8.33 41.67 -12.59
C LEU A 92 9.37 41.35 -11.52
N TRP A 93 10.42 40.59 -11.86
CA TRP A 93 11.53 40.33 -10.94
C TRP A 93 12.26 41.60 -10.50
N ASN A 94 12.27 42.66 -11.32
CA ASN A 94 12.81 43.94 -10.90
C ASN A 94 12.01 44.54 -9.75
N VAL A 95 10.68 44.49 -9.84
CA VAL A 95 9.78 45.00 -8.81
C VAL A 95 9.90 44.15 -7.53
N VAL A 96 9.89 42.82 -7.64
CA VAL A 96 10.09 41.90 -6.51
C VAL A 96 11.41 42.20 -5.78
N CYS A 97 12.53 42.29 -6.50
CA CYS A 97 13.83 42.57 -5.88
C CYS A 97 13.90 43.99 -5.29
N GLN A 98 13.12 44.95 -5.79
CA GLN A 98 13.03 46.28 -5.18
C GLN A 98 12.23 46.27 -3.87
N ALA A 99 11.14 45.50 -3.81
CA ALA A 99 10.36 45.28 -2.60
C ALA A 99 11.20 44.58 -1.52
N GLU A 100 11.78 43.41 -1.84
CA GLU A 100 12.61 42.63 -0.91
C GLU A 100 13.83 43.42 -0.41
N ARG A 101 14.51 44.17 -1.30
CA ARG A 101 15.64 45.02 -0.89
C ARG A 101 15.20 46.09 0.11
N ALA A 102 14.05 46.73 -0.11
CA ALA A 102 13.53 47.75 0.79
C ALA A 102 13.10 47.14 2.13
N TRP A 103 12.44 45.98 2.11
CA TRP A 103 12.07 45.24 3.31
C TRP A 103 13.30 44.79 4.12
N ALA A 104 14.30 44.18 3.48
CA ALA A 104 15.56 43.77 4.12
C ALA A 104 16.28 44.94 4.80
N THR A 105 16.30 46.11 4.16
CA THR A 105 16.88 47.34 4.78
C THR A 105 16.06 47.83 5.95
N ALA A 106 14.74 47.61 5.96
CA ALA A 106 13.91 47.95 7.11
C ALA A 106 14.24 47.03 8.29
N CYS A 107 14.36 45.72 8.05
CA CYS A 107 14.74 44.73 9.06
C CYS A 107 16.15 44.99 9.63
N GLU A 108 17.12 45.31 8.78
CA GLU A 108 18.46 45.71 9.21
C GLU A 108 18.41 46.94 10.14
N LEU A 109 17.62 47.96 9.78
CA LEU A 109 17.44 49.16 10.59
C LEU A 109 16.68 48.88 11.90
N GLN A 110 15.76 47.92 11.93
CA GLN A 110 15.07 47.48 13.15
C GLN A 110 16.02 46.75 14.10
N GLN A 111 16.87 45.87 13.57
CA GLN A 111 17.88 45.16 14.36
C GLN A 111 18.93 46.12 14.93
N GLN A 112 19.33 47.15 14.16
CA GLN A 112 20.19 48.21 14.68
C GLN A 112 19.51 49.05 15.76
N GLN A 113 18.18 49.23 15.70
CA GLN A 113 17.43 49.96 16.73
C GLN A 113 17.35 49.23 18.05
N SER A 114 17.12 47.91 18.04
CA SER A 114 17.08 47.12 19.27
C SER A 114 18.42 47.14 20.01
N LEU A 115 19.54 47.30 19.28
CA LEU A 115 20.90 47.39 19.83
C LEU A 115 21.30 48.79 20.33
N VAL A 116 20.72 49.87 19.78
CA VAL A 116 21.19 51.27 19.97
C VAL A 116 20.30 52.09 20.94
N SER A 117 19.30 51.46 21.56
CA SER A 117 18.25 52.07 22.42
C SER A 117 18.74 52.94 23.61
N VAL A 118 20.05 53.05 23.85
CA VAL A 118 20.63 53.78 24.98
C VAL A 118 21.12 55.22 24.65
N THR A 119 21.38 55.63 23.39
CA THR A 119 22.29 56.80 23.19
C THR A 119 21.90 57.97 22.27
N LYS A 120 20.83 58.01 21.45
CA LYS A 120 20.58 59.21 20.57
C LYS A 120 19.11 59.62 20.29
N LYS A 121 18.92 60.94 20.10
CA LYS A 121 17.67 61.73 20.00
C LYS A 121 16.98 61.86 18.62
N LYS A 122 17.41 61.20 17.54
CA LYS A 122 16.71 61.25 16.22
C LYS A 122 15.96 59.95 15.96
N SER A 123 14.64 60.01 15.79
CA SER A 123 13.75 58.83 15.69
C SER A 123 14.12 57.89 14.53
N PRO A 124 14.79 56.75 14.80
CA PRO A 124 15.19 55.79 13.78
C PRO A 124 13.99 55.03 13.18
N HIS A 125 12.84 55.04 13.88
CA HIS A 125 11.55 54.52 13.44
C HIS A 125 11.06 55.15 12.13
N SER A 126 11.28 56.46 11.93
CA SER A 126 10.90 57.15 10.69
C SER A 126 11.61 56.60 9.44
N ASN A 127 12.87 56.16 9.59
CA ASN A 127 13.63 55.58 8.49
C ASN A 127 13.13 54.18 8.15
N VAL A 128 12.83 53.36 9.16
CA VAL A 128 12.19 52.04 8.98
C VAL A 128 10.86 52.20 8.27
N MET A 129 10.01 53.10 8.74
CA MET A 129 8.70 53.39 8.13
C MET A 129 8.84 53.84 6.66
N ARG A 130 9.83 54.67 6.34
CA ARG A 130 10.10 55.07 4.94
C ARG A 130 10.51 53.87 4.07
N ARG A 131 11.27 52.92 4.61
CA ARG A 131 11.66 51.69 3.89
C ARG A 131 10.48 50.74 3.69
N LEU A 132 9.65 50.55 4.71
CA LEU A 132 8.44 49.70 4.61
C LEU A 132 7.39 50.30 3.68
N ASN A 133 7.17 51.61 3.71
CA ASN A 133 6.32 52.29 2.72
C ASN A 133 6.83 52.08 1.29
N LYS A 134 8.16 52.09 1.11
CA LYS A 134 8.77 51.79 -0.19
C LYS A 134 8.59 50.32 -0.59
N ALA A 135 8.73 49.38 0.35
CA ALA A 135 8.48 47.96 0.09
C ALA A 135 7.03 47.72 -0.33
N LEU A 136 6.07 48.30 0.41
CA LEU A 136 4.65 48.23 0.08
C LEU A 136 4.32 48.84 -1.28
N HIS A 137 4.92 49.99 -1.62
CA HIS A 137 4.72 50.62 -2.94
C HIS A 137 5.15 49.71 -4.10
N TRP A 138 6.28 49.00 -3.96
CA TRP A 138 6.69 48.03 -4.97
C TRP A 138 5.79 46.79 -4.96
N ALA A 139 5.35 46.31 -3.80
CA ALA A 139 4.44 45.17 -3.72
C ALA A 139 3.05 45.48 -4.34
N SER A 140 2.53 46.70 -4.17
CA SER A 140 1.28 47.13 -4.83
C SER A 140 1.44 47.29 -6.34
N GLN A 141 2.60 47.77 -6.80
CA GLN A 141 2.88 47.79 -8.24
C GLN A 141 3.02 46.38 -8.82
N LEU A 142 3.56 45.43 -8.04
CA LEU A 142 3.68 44.04 -8.46
C LEU A 142 2.32 43.40 -8.67
N SER A 143 1.37 43.57 -7.74
CA SER A 143 0.03 43.01 -7.87
C SER A 143 -0.76 43.64 -9.02
N GLU A 144 -0.63 44.96 -9.23
CA GLU A 144 -1.23 45.66 -10.38
C GLU A 144 -0.71 45.10 -11.72
N LEU A 145 0.62 44.93 -11.85
CA LEU A 145 1.23 44.37 -13.05
C LEU A 145 0.85 42.90 -13.24
N ALA A 146 0.89 42.09 -12.18
CA ALA A 146 0.57 40.67 -12.23
C ALA A 146 -0.86 40.43 -12.74
N GLY A 147 -1.82 41.28 -12.35
CA GLY A 147 -3.20 41.18 -12.84
C GLY A 147 -3.36 41.37 -14.35
N THR A 148 -2.38 41.96 -15.04
CA THR A 148 -2.43 42.19 -16.49
C THR A 148 -1.72 41.13 -17.31
N CYS A 149 -0.73 40.43 -16.74
CA CYS A 149 0.22 39.61 -17.53
C CYS A 149 0.52 38.21 -16.95
N CYS A 150 0.05 37.88 -15.74
CA CYS A 150 0.39 36.62 -15.07
C CYS A 150 -0.77 35.62 -15.02
N ASP A 151 -0.46 34.36 -14.69
CA ASP A 151 -1.43 33.31 -14.39
C ASP A 151 -2.18 33.56 -13.08
N ALA A 152 -3.36 32.95 -12.94
CA ALA A 152 -4.23 33.13 -11.77
C ALA A 152 -3.52 32.83 -10.44
N ASN A 153 -2.67 31.79 -10.40
CA ASN A 153 -1.91 31.43 -9.20
C ASN A 153 -0.90 32.51 -8.84
N THR A 154 -0.09 32.99 -9.79
CA THR A 154 0.87 34.08 -9.54
C THR A 154 0.17 35.37 -9.14
N VAL A 155 -1.03 35.67 -9.67
CA VAL A 155 -1.83 36.83 -9.24
C VAL A 155 -2.18 36.72 -7.76
N GLN A 156 -2.69 35.56 -7.32
CA GLN A 156 -3.01 35.32 -5.91
C GLN A 156 -1.76 35.34 -5.01
N GLU A 157 -0.63 34.79 -5.46
CA GLU A 157 0.65 34.90 -4.74
C GLU A 157 1.08 36.37 -4.57
N CYS A 158 0.94 37.19 -5.61
CA CYS A 158 1.28 38.61 -5.56
C CYS A 158 0.36 39.38 -4.60
N LEU A 159 -0.93 39.03 -4.55
CA LEU A 159 -1.89 39.59 -3.57
C LEU A 159 -1.53 39.18 -2.14
N ALA A 160 -1.21 37.90 -1.89
CA ALA A 160 -0.76 37.43 -0.59
C ALA A 160 0.53 38.13 -0.14
N TYR A 161 1.49 38.33 -1.06
CA TYR A 161 2.73 39.05 -0.79
C TYR A 161 2.50 40.55 -0.48
N GLN A 162 1.60 41.20 -1.22
CA GLN A 162 1.20 42.59 -0.93
C GLN A 162 0.56 42.71 0.46
N ALA A 163 -0.37 41.81 0.80
CA ALA A 163 -1.01 41.76 2.11
C ALA A 163 0.02 41.54 3.23
N TRP A 164 1.02 40.67 3.02
CA TRP A 164 2.12 40.46 3.95
C TRP A 164 2.99 41.72 4.15
N MET A 165 3.33 42.43 3.08
CA MET A 165 4.08 43.70 3.16
C MET A 165 3.28 44.82 3.86
N LEU A 166 1.98 44.88 3.61
CA LEU A 166 1.06 45.81 4.27
C LEU A 166 0.97 45.52 5.77
N ALA A 167 0.87 44.25 6.15
CA ALA A 167 0.83 43.82 7.53
C ALA A 167 2.10 44.19 8.30
N ASN A 168 3.29 43.98 7.71
CA ASN A 168 4.57 44.40 8.29
C ASN A 168 4.63 45.92 8.54
N LYS A 169 4.05 46.72 7.65
CA LYS A 169 3.94 48.18 7.86
C LYS A 169 3.01 48.51 9.03
N HIS A 170 1.84 47.87 9.12
CA HIS A 170 0.88 48.11 10.21
C HIS A 170 1.43 47.69 11.58
N LEU A 171 2.14 46.56 11.62
CA LEU A 171 2.82 46.06 12.82
C LEU A 171 3.79 47.11 13.37
N GLU A 172 4.57 47.72 12.50
CA GLU A 172 5.52 48.79 12.87
C GLU A 172 4.85 50.11 13.26
N GLN A 173 3.62 50.35 12.80
CA GLN A 173 2.79 51.46 13.25
C GLN A 173 2.12 51.21 14.61
N LYS A 174 2.26 50.00 15.17
CA LYS A 174 1.52 49.53 16.37
C LYS A 174 0.00 49.51 16.16
N ARG A 175 -0.45 49.37 14.91
CA ARG A 175 -1.87 49.18 14.57
C ARG A 175 -2.15 47.69 14.49
N HIS A 176 -2.33 47.07 15.64
CA HIS A 176 -2.38 45.60 15.76
C HIS A 176 -3.63 45.00 15.08
N ALA A 177 -4.79 45.66 15.14
CA ALA A 177 -6.01 45.19 14.47
C ALA A 177 -5.87 45.17 12.93
N ASP A 178 -5.32 46.23 12.32
CA ASP A 178 -5.11 46.28 10.86
C ASP A 178 -4.01 45.31 10.40
N ALA A 179 -2.98 45.12 11.23
CA ALA A 179 -1.94 44.12 10.99
C ALA A 179 -2.51 42.70 11.03
N TYR A 180 -3.38 42.39 12.00
CA TYR A 180 -4.07 41.11 12.11
C TYR A 180 -4.87 40.81 10.84
N ARG A 181 -5.74 41.74 10.39
CA ARG A 181 -6.56 41.56 9.18
C ARG A 181 -5.71 41.33 7.94
N SER A 182 -4.63 42.10 7.78
CA SER A 182 -3.73 41.98 6.62
C SER A 182 -2.92 40.67 6.64
N PHE A 183 -2.40 40.24 7.79
CA PHE A 183 -1.71 38.95 7.92
C PHE A 183 -2.67 37.78 7.71
N ARG A 184 -3.90 37.87 8.25
CA ARG A 184 -4.94 36.86 8.04
C ARG A 184 -5.29 36.74 6.55
N ALA A 185 -5.50 37.86 5.84
CA ALA A 185 -5.77 37.84 4.41
C ALA A 185 -4.63 37.19 3.60
N ALA A 186 -3.37 37.46 3.95
CA ALA A 186 -2.22 36.79 3.34
C ALA A 186 -2.22 35.28 3.62
N MET A 187 -2.53 34.89 4.86
CA MET A 187 -2.56 33.50 5.30
C MET A 187 -3.68 32.71 4.62
N THR A 188 -4.90 33.25 4.56
CA THR A 188 -6.06 32.58 3.93
C THR A 188 -5.79 32.36 2.45
N THR A 189 -5.31 33.38 1.73
CA THR A 189 -4.99 33.27 0.30
C THR A 189 -3.97 32.15 0.03
N LEU A 190 -2.95 32.00 0.88
CA LEU A 190 -1.95 30.94 0.75
C LEU A 190 -2.51 29.54 1.05
N ILE A 191 -3.40 29.43 2.05
CA ILE A 191 -4.07 28.18 2.37
C ILE A 191 -5.01 27.76 1.25
N ASP A 192 -5.79 28.69 0.70
CA ASP A 192 -6.69 28.44 -0.43
C ASP A 192 -5.91 27.98 -1.68
N LEU A 193 -4.76 28.59 -1.95
CA LEU A 193 -3.83 28.15 -2.99
C LEU A 193 -3.30 26.73 -2.74
N ALA A 194 -2.93 26.42 -1.49
CA ALA A 194 -2.47 25.07 -1.14
C ALA A 194 -3.55 24.00 -1.28
N GLN A 195 -4.79 24.32 -0.90
CA GLN A 195 -5.92 23.41 -1.04
C GLN A 195 -6.25 23.13 -2.50
N THR A 196 -6.33 24.19 -3.32
CA THR A 196 -6.59 24.05 -4.76
C THR A 196 -5.51 23.22 -5.45
N ALA A 197 -4.23 23.48 -5.19
CA ALA A 197 -3.15 22.68 -5.76
C ALA A 197 -3.10 21.23 -5.24
N SER A 198 -3.53 20.98 -3.99
CA SER A 198 -3.66 19.63 -3.45
C SER A 198 -4.79 18.84 -4.14
N THR A 199 -5.91 19.50 -4.48
CA THR A 199 -7.02 18.87 -5.21
C THR A 199 -6.68 18.53 -6.65
N GLU A 200 -5.83 19.32 -7.32
CA GLU A 200 -5.36 19.03 -8.67
C GLU A 200 -4.42 17.82 -8.73
N GLY A 201 -3.72 17.52 -7.62
CA GLY A 201 -2.87 16.33 -7.47
C GLY A 201 -1.60 16.32 -8.34
N SER A 202 -1.32 17.41 -9.07
CA SER A 202 -0.10 17.54 -9.89
C SER A 202 1.15 17.57 -8.99
N PRO A 203 2.24 16.87 -9.34
CA PRO A 203 3.50 16.88 -8.59
C PRO A 203 4.05 18.29 -8.32
N ASP A 204 4.05 19.14 -9.35
CA ASP A 204 4.48 20.54 -9.25
C ASP A 204 3.54 21.37 -8.36
N GLY A 205 2.24 21.04 -8.37
CA GLY A 205 1.22 21.69 -7.55
C GLY A 205 1.35 21.32 -6.07
N LEU A 206 1.59 20.05 -5.76
CA LEU A 206 1.83 19.57 -4.38
C LEU A 206 3.09 20.19 -3.78
N ALA A 207 4.18 20.28 -4.54
CA ALA A 207 5.38 20.96 -4.08
C ALA A 207 5.15 22.47 -3.83
N ALA A 208 4.33 23.14 -4.64
CA ALA A 208 3.94 24.53 -4.41
C ALA A 208 3.03 24.66 -3.17
N ALA A 209 2.10 23.72 -2.99
CA ALA A 209 1.22 23.64 -1.82
C ALA A 209 2.04 23.53 -0.52
N ASP A 210 3.06 22.67 -0.47
CA ASP A 210 3.96 22.54 0.68
C ASP A 210 4.70 23.86 1.00
N VAL A 211 5.10 24.62 -0.01
CA VAL A 211 5.74 25.94 0.21
C VAL A 211 4.74 26.95 0.77
N TRP A 212 3.52 26.99 0.25
CA TRP A 212 2.48 27.91 0.73
C TRP A 212 2.00 27.57 2.13
N THR A 213 1.77 26.29 2.43
CA THR A 213 1.41 25.82 3.79
C THR A 213 2.54 26.13 4.76
N THR A 214 3.79 25.79 4.42
CA THR A 214 4.94 26.12 5.26
C THR A 214 5.00 27.63 5.52
N LYS A 215 4.82 28.47 4.50
CA LYS A 215 4.83 29.92 4.70
C LYS A 215 3.71 30.40 5.62
N ALA A 216 2.48 29.92 5.39
CA ALA A 216 1.30 30.29 6.16
C ALA A 216 1.41 29.84 7.63
N GLU A 217 1.82 28.60 7.88
CA GLU A 217 1.80 27.99 9.21
C GLU A 217 3.02 28.33 10.05
N THR A 218 4.22 28.38 9.46
CA THR A 218 5.45 28.56 10.23
C THR A 218 5.81 30.03 10.43
N TYR A 219 5.56 30.90 9.44
CA TYR A 219 5.95 32.31 9.50
C TYR A 219 4.78 33.25 9.79
N ILE A 220 3.63 33.06 9.15
CA ILE A 220 2.51 34.01 9.25
C ILE A 220 1.65 33.73 10.49
N ARG A 221 1.30 32.46 10.77
CA ARG A 221 0.43 32.08 11.91
C ARG A 221 0.93 32.58 13.27
N PRO A 222 2.23 32.54 13.62
CA PRO A 222 2.70 33.12 14.88
C PRO A 222 2.48 34.64 14.95
N LEU A 223 2.67 35.35 13.84
CA LEU A 223 2.43 36.81 13.76
C LEU A 223 0.94 37.15 13.86
N VAL A 224 0.07 36.32 13.27
CA VAL A 224 -1.39 36.43 13.41
C VAL A 224 -1.78 36.28 14.88
N ARG A 225 -1.29 35.25 15.57
CA ARG A 225 -1.54 35.04 17.01
C ARG A 225 -1.05 36.20 17.87
N PHE A 226 0.14 36.73 17.57
CA PHE A 226 0.67 37.91 18.25
C PHE A 226 -0.24 39.13 18.07
N CYS A 227 -0.64 39.45 16.82
CA CYS A 227 -1.52 40.58 16.56
C CYS A 227 -2.91 40.40 17.16
N GLN A 228 -3.43 39.17 17.16
CA GLN A 228 -4.71 38.82 17.78
C GLN A 228 -4.70 39.07 19.29
N TYR A 229 -3.62 38.68 19.96
CA TYR A 229 -3.47 38.90 21.39
C TYR A 229 -3.38 40.39 21.74
N GLU A 230 -2.57 41.16 21.01
CA GLU A 230 -2.40 42.61 21.25
C GLU A 230 -3.65 43.42 20.90
N ALA A 231 -4.44 42.98 19.91
CA ALA A 231 -5.67 43.66 19.48
C ALA A 231 -6.96 43.04 20.05
N ARG A 232 -6.87 42.20 21.09
CA ARG A 232 -8.02 41.45 21.64
C ARG A 232 -9.19 42.33 22.11
N ASP A 233 -8.91 43.57 22.51
CA ASP A 233 -9.92 44.53 22.98
C ASP A 233 -10.51 45.36 21.81
N GLU A 234 -9.86 45.36 20.64
CA GLU A 234 -10.28 46.09 19.43
C GLU A 234 -10.96 45.19 18.38
N LEU A 235 -10.70 43.87 18.43
CA LEU A 235 -11.24 42.86 17.53
C LEU A 235 -12.62 42.40 17.99
N ASP A 236 -13.58 42.36 17.07
CA ASP A 236 -14.92 41.87 17.37
C ASP A 236 -14.92 40.34 17.56
N SER A 237 -15.82 39.82 18.40
CA SER A 237 -15.84 38.39 18.76
C SER A 237 -16.06 37.49 17.54
N LEU A 238 -16.80 37.98 16.55
CA LEU A 238 -17.05 37.31 15.26
C LEU A 238 -15.80 37.21 14.36
N GLU A 239 -14.84 38.14 14.48
CA GLU A 239 -13.57 38.04 13.75
C GLU A 239 -12.68 36.92 14.35
N LEU A 240 -12.95 36.43 15.56
CA LEU A 240 -12.10 35.46 16.28
C LEU A 240 -12.52 33.99 16.10
N GLU A 241 -13.77 33.71 15.69
CA GLU A 241 -14.37 32.36 15.71
C GLU A 241 -14.23 31.53 14.42
N ASP A 242 -13.69 32.07 13.34
CA ASP A 242 -13.73 31.44 12.01
C ASP A 242 -12.69 30.30 11.78
N SER A 243 -12.16 29.69 12.85
CA SER A 243 -10.99 28.80 12.78
C SER A 243 -11.32 27.30 12.59
N ALA A 244 -12.57 26.88 12.35
CA ALA A 244 -12.88 25.43 12.47
C ALA A 244 -13.95 24.81 11.55
N SER A 245 -14.39 25.43 10.46
CA SER A 245 -15.39 24.75 9.60
C SER A 245 -15.40 25.18 8.14
N SER A 246 -14.74 24.40 7.28
CA SER A 246 -15.12 24.27 5.87
C SER A 246 -14.43 23.06 5.22
N THR A 247 -14.91 21.85 5.54
CA THR A 247 -14.70 20.67 4.70
C THR A 247 -16.00 19.89 4.62
N GLY A 248 -16.80 20.22 3.59
CA GLY A 248 -18.07 19.58 3.28
C GLY A 248 -18.10 19.09 1.83
N ALA A 249 -17.94 17.77 1.71
CA ALA A 249 -18.39 16.82 0.69
C ALA A 249 -18.84 17.29 -0.72
N SER A 250 -18.40 16.55 -1.75
CA SER A 250 -19.33 16.03 -2.76
C SER A 250 -18.80 14.72 -3.36
N THR A 251 -19.54 13.65 -3.11
CA THR A 251 -19.53 12.39 -3.86
C THR A 251 -20.18 12.61 -5.23
N LYS A 252 -19.58 12.04 -6.29
CA LYS A 252 -20.29 11.62 -7.50
C LYS A 252 -19.64 10.35 -8.02
N ALA A 253 -20.40 9.26 -8.01
CA ALA A 253 -19.96 7.95 -8.45
C ALA A 253 -19.91 7.88 -9.98
N THR A 254 -18.69 7.90 -10.50
CA THR A 254 -18.28 7.30 -11.77
C THR A 254 -16.76 7.17 -11.68
N THR A 255 -16.24 5.95 -11.56
CA THR A 255 -14.81 5.59 -11.29
C THR A 255 -14.15 6.20 -10.03
N ASP A 256 -14.67 7.30 -9.48
CA ASP A 256 -14.18 8.05 -8.31
C ASP A 256 -14.58 7.46 -6.94
N GLY A 257 -15.22 6.29 -6.92
CA GLY A 257 -15.79 5.70 -5.70
C GLY A 257 -15.09 4.45 -5.18
N ILE A 258 -14.03 3.97 -5.83
CA ILE A 258 -13.36 2.73 -5.41
C ILE A 258 -12.42 3.05 -4.26
N ASN A 259 -12.78 2.62 -3.06
CA ASN A 259 -11.99 2.80 -1.85
C ASN A 259 -11.38 1.46 -1.45
N ILE A 260 -10.04 1.38 -1.46
CA ILE A 260 -9.31 0.21 -0.97
C ILE A 260 -8.99 0.44 0.50
N ALA A 261 -9.46 -0.46 1.36
CA ALA A 261 -9.11 -0.48 2.77
C ALA A 261 -8.04 -1.55 3.02
N PHE A 262 -6.87 -1.14 3.53
CA PHE A 262 -5.80 -2.05 3.89
C PHE A 262 -5.10 -1.56 5.17
N ARG A 263 -5.03 -2.42 6.20
CA ARG A 263 -4.40 -2.13 7.52
C ARG A 263 -4.83 -0.78 8.12
N GLY A 264 -6.13 -0.51 8.12
CA GLY A 264 -6.71 0.71 8.71
C GLY A 264 -6.60 1.97 7.84
N LYS A 265 -5.93 1.92 6.68
CA LYS A 265 -5.92 3.03 5.71
C LYS A 265 -6.93 2.79 4.60
N VAL A 266 -7.70 3.83 4.29
CA VAL A 266 -8.65 3.84 3.16
C VAL A 266 -8.09 4.78 2.10
N VAL A 267 -7.75 4.23 0.94
CA VAL A 267 -7.22 4.99 -0.19
C VAL A 267 -8.25 4.97 -1.32
N SER A 268 -8.65 6.16 -1.79
CA SER A 268 -9.51 6.28 -2.96
C SER A 268 -8.68 6.14 -4.24
N LEU A 269 -9.04 5.18 -5.08
CA LEU A 269 -8.44 4.96 -6.39
C LEU A 269 -8.89 6.01 -7.44
N GLY A 270 -9.80 6.93 -7.11
CA GLY A 270 -10.25 7.98 -8.04
C GLY A 270 -9.10 8.86 -8.54
N SER A 271 -8.09 9.10 -7.69
CA SER A 271 -6.87 9.83 -8.08
C SER A 271 -5.98 9.04 -9.05
N TYR A 272 -6.14 7.71 -9.16
CA TYR A 272 -5.29 6.81 -9.94
C TYR A 272 -6.09 6.09 -11.04
N LYS A 273 -6.30 6.78 -12.17
CA LYS A 273 -7.12 6.28 -13.30
C LYS A 273 -6.65 4.96 -13.90
N GLN A 274 -5.33 4.73 -13.98
CA GLN A 274 -4.79 3.47 -14.50
C GLN A 274 -5.03 2.31 -13.53
N LEU A 275 -4.79 2.55 -12.23
CA LEU A 275 -4.99 1.54 -11.18
C LEU A 275 -6.47 1.18 -11.00
N SER A 276 -7.39 2.13 -11.10
CA SER A 276 -8.83 1.85 -11.03
C SER A 276 -9.31 0.95 -12.18
N VAL A 277 -8.77 1.13 -13.39
CA VAL A 277 -9.09 0.24 -14.53
C VAL A 277 -8.54 -1.16 -14.30
N LEU A 278 -7.29 -1.30 -13.85
CA LEU A 278 -6.68 -2.61 -13.56
C LEU A 278 -7.40 -3.33 -12.43
N TYR A 279 -7.78 -2.61 -11.38
CA TYR A 279 -8.56 -3.15 -10.27
C TYR A 279 -9.92 -3.70 -10.74
N LEU A 280 -10.64 -2.94 -11.58
CA LEU A 280 -11.94 -3.37 -12.09
C LEU A 280 -11.84 -4.62 -12.99
N LYS A 281 -10.79 -4.71 -13.82
CA LYS A 281 -10.50 -5.91 -14.61
C LYS A 281 -10.25 -7.13 -13.72
N MET A 282 -9.41 -6.96 -12.70
CA MET A 282 -9.10 -8.01 -11.71
C MET A 282 -10.37 -8.51 -11.00
N GLU A 283 -11.25 -7.61 -10.54
CA GLU A 283 -12.50 -8.00 -9.88
C GLU A 283 -13.45 -8.75 -10.83
N GLN A 284 -13.52 -8.34 -12.10
CA GLN A 284 -14.29 -9.07 -13.10
C GLN A 284 -13.76 -10.49 -13.27
N GLU A 285 -12.45 -10.68 -13.34
CA GLU A 285 -11.85 -12.01 -13.49
C GLU A 285 -12.12 -12.92 -12.28
N LEU A 286 -12.07 -12.37 -11.06
CA LEU A 286 -12.40 -13.08 -9.82
C LEU A 286 -13.89 -13.44 -9.72
N ALA A 287 -14.79 -12.56 -10.16
CA ALA A 287 -16.23 -12.78 -10.05
C ALA A 287 -16.75 -13.92 -10.94
N HIS A 288 -16.03 -14.24 -12.03
CA HIS A 288 -16.45 -15.20 -13.05
C HIS A 288 -15.85 -16.61 -12.85
N ALA A 289 -15.30 -16.96 -11.69
CA ALA A 289 -14.62 -18.26 -11.51
C ALA A 289 -14.70 -18.81 -10.08
N GLN A 290 -15.18 -20.06 -9.98
CA GLN A 290 -15.01 -20.92 -8.79
C GLN A 290 -13.69 -21.72 -8.89
N GLU A 291 -13.20 -21.94 -10.11
CA GLU A 291 -11.85 -22.42 -10.44
C GLU A 291 -11.26 -21.55 -11.56
N LEU A 292 -10.00 -21.11 -11.41
CA LEU A 292 -9.29 -20.29 -12.39
C LEU A 292 -8.54 -21.19 -13.37
N ASP A 293 -8.92 -21.17 -14.64
CA ASP A 293 -8.13 -21.77 -15.72
C ASP A 293 -6.71 -21.19 -15.74
N GLU A 294 -5.70 -21.98 -16.12
CA GLU A 294 -4.29 -21.56 -16.13
C GLU A 294 -4.05 -20.27 -16.92
N THR A 295 -4.75 -20.09 -18.05
CA THR A 295 -4.65 -18.88 -18.87
C THR A 295 -5.18 -17.64 -18.15
N ARG A 296 -6.30 -17.78 -17.43
CA ARG A 296 -6.91 -16.70 -16.66
C ARG A 296 -6.09 -16.37 -15.42
N PHE A 297 -5.53 -17.38 -14.75
CA PHE A 297 -4.60 -17.18 -13.64
C PHE A 297 -3.35 -16.39 -14.06
N LEU A 298 -2.75 -16.73 -15.20
CA LEU A 298 -1.59 -16.00 -15.72
C LEU A 298 -1.93 -14.56 -16.10
N GLN A 299 -3.12 -14.33 -16.67
CA GLN A 299 -3.61 -13.00 -16.99
C GLN A 299 -3.82 -12.15 -15.73
N LEU A 300 -4.49 -12.70 -14.73
CA LEU A 300 -4.70 -12.05 -13.42
C LEU A 300 -3.37 -11.68 -12.73
N LEU A 301 -2.38 -12.57 -12.79
CA LEU A 301 -1.02 -12.30 -12.29
C LEU A 301 -0.35 -11.17 -13.06
N SER A 302 -0.49 -11.14 -14.39
CA SER A 302 0.04 -10.08 -15.24
C SER A 302 -0.58 -8.72 -14.91
N ASP A 303 -1.90 -8.67 -14.73
CA ASP A 303 -2.63 -7.44 -14.37
C ASP A 303 -2.21 -6.91 -12.99
N LEU A 304 -1.98 -7.82 -12.02
CA LEU A 304 -1.45 -7.49 -10.70
C LEU A 304 -0.01 -6.98 -10.77
N ASP A 305 0.84 -7.57 -11.61
CA ASP A 305 2.21 -7.11 -11.84
C ASP A 305 2.26 -5.75 -12.56
N GLU A 306 1.36 -5.50 -13.51
CA GLU A 306 1.20 -4.19 -14.14
C GLU A 306 0.77 -3.13 -13.11
N ALA A 307 -0.18 -3.45 -12.22
CA ALA A 307 -0.60 -2.55 -11.15
C ALA A 307 0.54 -2.22 -10.18
N LEU A 308 1.32 -3.23 -9.76
CA LEU A 308 2.49 -3.04 -8.91
C LEU A 308 3.57 -2.20 -9.60
N HIS A 309 3.78 -2.39 -10.91
CA HIS A 309 4.72 -1.58 -11.69
C HIS A 309 4.29 -0.11 -11.75
N VAL A 310 2.99 0.17 -12.01
CA VAL A 310 2.45 1.54 -12.00
C VAL A 310 2.66 2.20 -10.63
N ILE A 311 2.33 1.51 -9.53
CA ILE A 311 2.53 2.03 -8.17
C ILE A 311 4.01 2.30 -7.90
N GLN A 312 4.91 1.42 -8.32
CA GLN A 312 6.35 1.58 -8.12
C GLN A 312 6.91 2.76 -8.93
N SER A 313 6.42 2.96 -10.16
CA SER A 313 6.78 4.10 -11.00
C SER A 313 6.32 5.42 -10.37
N ASP A 314 5.07 5.49 -9.92
CA ASP A 314 4.52 6.68 -9.27
C ASP A 314 5.25 6.97 -7.95
N TYR A 315 5.56 5.94 -7.16
CA TYR A 315 6.33 6.08 -5.93
C TYR A 315 7.72 6.66 -6.19
N ALA A 316 8.45 6.13 -7.18
CA ALA A 316 9.77 6.63 -7.55
C ALA A 316 9.72 8.10 -8.03
N HIS A 317 8.65 8.48 -8.72
CA HIS A 317 8.43 9.87 -9.11
C HIS A 317 8.29 10.78 -7.88
N TYR A 318 7.43 10.42 -6.92
CA TYR A 318 7.26 11.19 -5.69
C TYR A 318 8.49 11.15 -4.78
N GLU A 319 9.30 10.10 -4.81
CA GLU A 319 10.56 9.99 -4.08
C GLU A 319 11.60 11.01 -4.54
N SER A 320 11.62 11.32 -5.85
CA SER A 320 12.54 12.31 -6.45
C SER A 320 12.26 13.76 -6.05
N LEU A 321 11.05 14.04 -5.53
CA LEU A 321 10.61 15.38 -5.12
C LEU A 321 11.10 15.71 -3.69
N PRO A 322 11.32 16.99 -3.37
CA PRO A 322 11.70 17.41 -2.01
C PRO A 322 10.64 16.96 -1.00
N ALA A 323 11.08 16.48 0.16
CA ALA A 323 10.17 15.97 1.18
C ALA A 323 9.34 17.12 1.79
N GLY A 324 8.02 16.99 1.72
CA GLY A 324 7.05 17.85 2.39
C GLY A 324 5.82 17.06 2.84
N PRO A 325 4.96 17.63 3.70
CA PRO A 325 3.84 16.91 4.30
C PRO A 325 2.86 16.32 3.28
N ALA A 326 2.54 17.05 2.20
CA ALA A 326 1.63 16.55 1.17
C ALA A 326 2.27 15.43 0.33
N ILE A 327 3.56 15.55 0.03
CA ILE A 327 4.31 14.52 -0.70
C ILE A 327 4.47 13.25 0.16
N GLN A 328 4.70 13.40 1.47
CA GLN A 328 4.75 12.27 2.40
C GLN A 328 3.39 11.55 2.49
N ALA A 329 2.28 12.30 2.57
CA ALA A 329 0.95 11.71 2.54
C ALA A 329 0.70 10.88 1.26
N LYS A 330 1.14 11.38 0.10
CA LYS A 330 1.05 10.64 -1.17
C LYS A 330 1.94 9.39 -1.23
N ARG A 331 3.16 9.46 -0.67
CA ARG A 331 4.03 8.28 -0.54
C ARG A 331 3.39 7.22 0.35
N ASP A 332 2.77 7.63 1.45
CA ASP A 332 2.08 6.73 2.38
C ASP A 332 0.86 6.04 1.75
N GLU A 333 0.08 6.77 0.94
CA GLU A 333 -1.03 6.22 0.13
C GLU A 333 -0.52 5.14 -0.84
N LEU A 334 0.55 5.44 -1.59
CA LEU A 334 1.14 4.51 -2.56
C LEU A 334 1.73 3.26 -1.89
N LEU A 335 2.34 3.40 -0.71
CA LEU A 335 2.82 2.26 0.07
C LEU A 335 1.67 1.36 0.55
N ALA A 336 0.55 1.94 0.99
CA ALA A 336 -0.63 1.18 1.37
C ALA A 336 -1.22 0.41 0.18
N LEU A 337 -1.33 1.05 -0.99
CA LEU A 337 -1.75 0.39 -2.23
C LEU A 337 -0.79 -0.73 -2.63
N LYS A 338 0.53 -0.51 -2.57
CA LYS A 338 1.54 -1.54 -2.84
C LYS A 338 1.37 -2.75 -1.91
N GLY A 339 1.13 -2.52 -0.62
CA GLY A 339 0.84 -3.57 0.35
C GLY A 339 -0.38 -4.40 -0.03
N TYR A 340 -1.48 -3.73 -0.36
CA TYR A 340 -2.73 -4.38 -0.79
C TYR A 340 -2.55 -5.25 -2.05
N PHE A 341 -1.98 -4.70 -3.12
CA PHE A 341 -1.82 -5.43 -4.38
C PHE A 341 -0.85 -6.62 -4.24
N ASN A 342 0.22 -6.48 -3.44
CA ASN A 342 1.10 -7.60 -3.11
C ASN A 342 0.39 -8.69 -2.31
N TYR A 343 -0.39 -8.32 -1.29
CA TYR A 343 -1.18 -9.27 -0.52
C TYR A 343 -2.18 -10.02 -1.42
N LYS A 344 -2.89 -9.29 -2.31
CA LYS A 344 -3.84 -9.89 -3.26
C LYS A 344 -3.14 -10.85 -4.22
N LYS A 345 -1.97 -10.48 -4.76
CA LYS A 345 -1.14 -11.34 -5.60
C LYS A 345 -0.75 -12.64 -4.89
N LEU A 346 -0.25 -12.54 -3.66
CA LEU A 346 0.15 -13.72 -2.90
C LEU A 346 -1.05 -14.61 -2.54
N SER A 347 -2.21 -14.02 -2.24
CA SER A 347 -3.47 -14.75 -1.99
C SER A 347 -3.96 -15.53 -3.22
N VAL A 348 -3.91 -14.91 -4.41
CA VAL A 348 -4.22 -15.58 -5.68
C VAL A 348 -3.24 -16.73 -5.97
N MET A 349 -1.94 -16.51 -5.78
CA MET A 349 -0.93 -17.55 -5.93
C MET A 349 -1.14 -18.71 -4.95
N ARG A 350 -1.49 -18.42 -3.69
CA ARG A 350 -1.85 -19.43 -2.68
C ARG A 350 -2.99 -20.30 -3.16
N SER A 351 -4.13 -19.70 -3.53
CA SER A 351 -5.32 -20.43 -3.97
C SER A 351 -5.02 -21.34 -5.18
N HIS A 352 -4.30 -20.83 -6.18
CA HIS A 352 -3.92 -21.64 -7.35
C HIS A 352 -3.00 -22.82 -6.99
N GLN A 353 -2.01 -22.61 -6.12
CA GLN A 353 -1.12 -23.69 -5.69
C GLN A 353 -1.86 -24.77 -4.88
N GLU A 354 -2.86 -24.40 -4.08
CA GLU A 354 -3.70 -25.38 -3.37
C GLU A 354 -4.52 -26.24 -4.34
N GLN A 355 -5.09 -25.64 -5.38
CA GLN A 355 -5.80 -26.38 -6.45
C GLN A 355 -4.85 -27.30 -7.23
N LEU A 356 -3.58 -26.93 -7.41
CA LEU A 356 -2.60 -27.78 -8.07
C LEU A 356 -2.30 -29.03 -7.24
N ILE A 357 -2.22 -28.91 -5.92
CA ILE A 357 -1.93 -30.03 -5.01
C ILE A 357 -2.99 -31.12 -5.12
N ASP A 358 -4.26 -30.76 -5.27
CA ASP A 358 -5.37 -31.73 -5.39
C ASP A 358 -5.26 -32.60 -6.65
N LYS A 359 -4.51 -32.16 -7.67
CA LYS A 359 -4.27 -32.90 -8.93
C LYS A 359 -3.04 -33.81 -8.85
N LEU A 360 -2.14 -33.59 -7.88
CA LEU A 360 -0.89 -34.33 -7.74
C LEU A 360 -1.10 -35.65 -6.98
N LYS A 361 -0.30 -36.66 -7.34
CA LYS A 361 -0.32 -37.99 -6.68
C LYS A 361 1.00 -38.35 -6.00
N ASP A 362 2.11 -37.77 -6.47
CA ASP A 362 3.43 -38.02 -5.91
C ASP A 362 3.68 -37.14 -4.68
N ASP A 363 4.04 -37.77 -3.56
CA ASP A 363 4.33 -37.10 -2.31
C ASP A 363 5.55 -36.16 -2.44
N ALA A 364 6.50 -36.43 -3.35
CA ALA A 364 7.68 -35.59 -3.55
C ALA A 364 7.32 -34.26 -4.23
N GLU A 365 6.51 -34.31 -5.29
CA GLU A 365 5.99 -33.13 -5.98
C GLU A 365 5.10 -32.30 -5.05
N ILE A 366 4.24 -32.94 -4.26
CA ILE A 366 3.38 -32.28 -3.27
C ILE A 366 4.21 -31.50 -2.24
N VAL A 367 5.30 -32.08 -1.71
CA VAL A 367 6.18 -31.39 -0.76
C VAL A 367 6.84 -30.17 -1.40
N HIS A 368 7.28 -30.28 -2.66
CA HIS A 368 7.86 -29.14 -3.38
C HIS A 368 6.86 -27.99 -3.55
N VAL A 369 5.60 -28.30 -3.92
CA VAL A 369 4.57 -27.26 -4.02
C VAL A 369 4.31 -26.62 -2.65
N TYR A 370 4.21 -27.41 -1.56
CA TYR A 370 4.08 -26.87 -0.21
C TYR A 370 5.28 -26.00 0.22
N ASP A 371 6.50 -26.30 -0.21
CA ASP A 371 7.68 -25.45 0.03
C ASP A 371 7.54 -24.09 -0.65
N THR A 372 7.04 -24.06 -1.89
CA THR A 372 6.76 -22.79 -2.59
C THR A 372 5.61 -22.01 -1.94
N LEU A 373 4.56 -22.71 -1.51
CA LEU A 373 3.38 -22.13 -0.89
C LEU A 373 3.72 -21.55 0.50
N LEU A 374 4.58 -22.25 1.26
CA LEU A 374 5.09 -21.74 2.53
C LEU A 374 5.86 -20.44 2.36
N ARG A 375 6.72 -20.33 1.34
CA ARG A 375 7.45 -19.09 1.04
C ARG A 375 6.50 -17.94 0.70
N ASN A 376 5.47 -18.21 -0.10
CA ASN A 376 4.48 -17.18 -0.48
C ASN A 376 3.72 -16.66 0.74
N VAL A 377 3.28 -17.55 1.63
CA VAL A 377 2.53 -17.15 2.83
C VAL A 377 3.43 -16.49 3.89
N GLN A 378 4.69 -16.90 3.99
CA GLN A 378 5.68 -16.15 4.79
C GLN A 378 5.87 -14.74 4.25
N ALA A 379 5.99 -14.58 2.93
CA ALA A 379 6.06 -13.27 2.31
C ALA A 379 4.80 -12.41 2.55
N MET A 380 3.62 -13.02 2.73
CA MET A 380 2.39 -12.30 3.13
C MET A 380 2.50 -11.75 4.56
N ALA A 381 3.02 -12.55 5.49
CA ALA A 381 3.21 -12.16 6.89
C ALA A 381 4.30 -11.07 7.04
N ASP A 382 5.34 -11.13 6.20
CA ASP A 382 6.46 -10.18 6.20
C ASP A 382 6.15 -8.85 5.49
N LEU A 383 4.94 -8.67 4.93
CA LEU A 383 4.56 -7.39 4.34
C LEU A 383 4.61 -6.29 5.42
N PRO A 384 5.28 -5.14 5.18
CA PRO A 384 5.49 -4.11 6.19
C PRO A 384 4.16 -3.53 6.66
N SER A 385 3.90 -3.56 7.96
CA SER A 385 2.80 -2.82 8.58
C SER A 385 3.29 -1.40 8.85
N GLN A 386 2.51 -0.39 8.47
CA GLN A 386 2.91 1.04 8.60
C GLN A 386 3.07 1.51 10.07
N GLN A 387 2.91 0.62 11.06
CA GLN A 387 3.14 0.91 12.48
C GLN A 387 4.61 0.76 12.91
N GLU A 388 5.55 0.58 11.96
CA GLU A 388 6.98 0.57 12.28
C GLU A 388 7.58 1.99 12.46
N GLY A 389 6.84 3.04 12.11
CA GLY A 389 7.19 4.43 12.39
C GLY A 389 6.52 4.92 13.67
N GLU A 390 7.31 5.15 14.71
CA GLU A 390 6.92 5.64 16.05
C GLU A 390 6.42 4.58 17.04
N GLY A 391 7.35 3.75 17.53
CA GLY A 391 7.45 3.45 18.97
C GLY A 391 6.22 2.91 19.72
N LEU A 392 5.35 2.09 19.11
CA LEU A 392 4.25 1.43 19.82
C LEU A 392 4.32 -0.10 19.80
N ASN A 393 4.14 -0.64 21.01
CA ASN A 393 3.96 -2.00 21.48
C ASN A 393 3.78 -3.11 20.42
N ALA A 394 4.57 -4.19 20.59
CA ALA A 394 4.40 -5.50 19.95
C ALA A 394 2.98 -6.12 20.10
N LEU A 395 2.15 -5.56 20.99
CA LEU A 395 0.74 -5.93 21.18
C LEU A 395 -0.19 -5.47 20.03
N ALA A 396 0.17 -4.44 19.27
CA ALA A 396 -0.65 -3.97 18.15
C ALA A 396 -0.49 -4.83 16.88
N VAL A 397 0.61 -5.58 16.77
CA VAL A 397 0.83 -6.55 15.69
C VAL A 397 -0.10 -7.76 15.82
N GLU A 398 -0.54 -8.08 17.06
CA GLU A 398 -1.49 -9.17 17.35
C GLU A 398 -2.94 -8.82 16.96
N GLU A 399 -3.24 -7.60 16.49
CA GLU A 399 -4.57 -7.18 16.05
C GLU A 399 -4.71 -7.01 14.52
N ASP A 400 -3.65 -7.16 13.73
CA ASP A 400 -3.72 -7.03 12.26
C ASP A 400 -4.38 -8.27 11.62
N PRO A 401 -5.64 -8.19 11.12
CA PRO A 401 -6.35 -9.36 10.62
C PRO A 401 -5.63 -10.05 9.45
N TYR A 402 -4.92 -9.27 8.63
CA TYR A 402 -4.16 -9.77 7.48
C TYR A 402 -2.93 -10.59 7.90
N TRP A 403 -2.27 -10.18 8.99
CA TRP A 403 -1.14 -10.91 9.55
C TRP A 403 -1.61 -12.20 10.23
N LEU A 404 -2.71 -12.13 11.00
CA LEU A 404 -3.30 -13.30 11.66
C LEU A 404 -3.68 -14.37 10.63
N GLU A 405 -4.35 -13.97 9.55
CA GLU A 405 -4.64 -14.87 8.43
C GLU A 405 -3.36 -15.51 7.87
N ALA A 406 -2.35 -14.71 7.52
CA ALA A 406 -1.11 -15.23 6.95
C ALA A 406 -0.45 -16.24 7.92
N GLN A 407 -0.43 -15.94 9.21
CA GLN A 407 0.13 -16.81 10.23
C GLN A 407 -0.65 -18.13 10.39
N ALA A 408 -1.98 -18.09 10.35
CA ALA A 408 -2.83 -19.29 10.36
C ALA A 408 -2.49 -20.20 9.17
N HIS A 409 -2.33 -19.62 7.97
CA HIS A 409 -1.88 -20.36 6.80
C HIS A 409 -0.47 -20.94 6.97
N VAL A 410 0.51 -20.19 7.52
CA VAL A 410 1.87 -20.70 7.76
C VAL A 410 1.83 -22.00 8.57
N VAL A 411 1.09 -22.02 9.69
CA VAL A 411 1.02 -23.20 10.55
C VAL A 411 0.31 -24.36 9.85
N ARG A 412 -0.81 -24.08 9.14
CA ARG A 412 -1.56 -25.07 8.35
C ARG A 412 -0.69 -25.76 7.31
N ILE A 413 0.03 -24.98 6.50
CA ILE A 413 0.88 -25.49 5.41
C ILE A 413 2.06 -26.29 5.97
N ARG A 414 2.65 -25.85 7.08
CA ARG A 414 3.71 -26.61 7.76
C ARG A 414 3.23 -27.97 8.25
N ALA A 415 2.00 -28.06 8.76
CA ALA A 415 1.41 -29.33 9.18
C ALA A 415 1.25 -30.30 8.00
N LEU A 416 0.65 -29.82 6.90
CA LEU A 416 0.45 -30.61 5.67
C LEU A 416 1.79 -31.08 5.09
N ARG A 417 2.74 -30.15 4.92
CA ARG A 417 4.09 -30.46 4.44
C ARG A 417 4.78 -31.52 5.31
N CYS A 418 4.72 -31.36 6.64
CA CYS A 418 5.37 -32.29 7.57
C CYS A 418 4.78 -33.72 7.46
N PHE A 419 3.47 -33.84 7.22
CA PHE A 419 2.83 -35.12 6.97
C PHE A 419 3.29 -35.78 5.66
N HIS A 420 3.36 -35.03 4.55
CA HIS A 420 3.84 -35.59 3.27
C HIS A 420 5.34 -35.94 3.33
N VAL A 421 6.15 -35.18 4.06
CA VAL A 421 7.53 -35.59 4.37
C VAL A 421 7.56 -36.90 5.14
N ALA A 422 6.68 -37.11 6.13
CA ALA A 422 6.61 -38.39 6.85
C ALA A 422 6.23 -39.57 5.93
N ARG A 423 5.39 -39.33 4.91
CA ARG A 423 5.05 -40.33 3.88
C ARG A 423 6.23 -40.66 2.97
N LEU A 424 7.03 -39.67 2.58
CA LEU A 424 8.29 -39.91 1.84
C LEU A 424 9.27 -40.78 2.63
N PHE A 425 9.40 -40.53 3.95
CA PHE A 425 10.20 -41.38 4.81
C PHE A 425 9.66 -42.82 4.93
N GLU A 426 8.35 -43.03 4.82
CA GLU A 426 7.77 -44.38 4.84
C GLU A 426 8.00 -45.15 3.55
N PHE A 427 7.72 -44.52 2.40
CA PHE A 427 7.57 -45.23 1.13
C PHE A 427 8.77 -45.11 0.18
N VAL A 428 9.57 -44.05 0.30
CA VAL A 428 10.63 -43.73 -0.68
C VAL A 428 12.02 -43.82 -0.07
N LEU A 429 12.19 -43.33 1.17
CA LEU A 429 13.50 -43.19 1.80
C LEU A 429 13.84 -44.31 2.79
N ASP A 430 13.01 -45.35 2.90
CA ASP A 430 13.17 -46.47 3.85
C ASP A 430 13.52 -46.02 5.28
N GLY A 431 12.86 -44.96 5.74
CA GLY A 431 13.06 -44.38 7.06
C GLY A 431 12.67 -45.32 8.18
N THR A 432 13.41 -45.27 9.29
CA THR A 432 13.08 -46.08 10.47
C THR A 432 11.71 -45.69 11.02
N PRO A 433 10.91 -46.63 11.57
CA PRO A 433 9.60 -46.31 12.14
C PRO A 433 9.65 -45.21 13.20
N MET A 434 10.75 -45.10 13.94
CA MET A 434 10.95 -44.05 14.94
C MET A 434 11.08 -42.65 14.33
N GLN A 435 11.77 -42.50 13.20
CA GLN A 435 11.88 -41.22 12.49
C GLN A 435 10.52 -40.77 11.95
N VAL A 436 9.78 -41.70 11.34
CA VAL A 436 8.43 -41.43 10.83
C VAL A 436 7.48 -41.04 11.97
N LEU A 437 7.49 -41.77 13.10
CA LEU A 437 6.68 -41.45 14.27
C LEU A 437 7.03 -40.06 14.87
N ALA A 438 8.31 -39.67 14.85
CA ALA A 438 8.73 -38.34 15.31
C ALA A 438 8.18 -37.23 14.40
N LEU A 439 8.24 -37.41 13.07
CA LEU A 439 7.65 -36.49 12.10
C LEU A 439 6.12 -36.40 12.24
N LEU A 440 5.43 -37.53 12.41
CA LEU A 440 3.98 -37.56 12.63
C LEU A 440 3.58 -36.87 13.94
N LYS A 441 4.36 -37.03 15.01
CA LYS A 441 4.15 -36.31 16.27
C LYS A 441 4.28 -34.80 16.08
N GLN A 442 5.26 -34.36 15.28
CA GLN A 442 5.43 -32.95 14.95
C GLN A 442 4.29 -32.42 14.06
N ALA A 443 3.89 -33.18 13.04
CA ALA A 443 2.75 -32.85 12.18
C ALA A 443 1.45 -32.73 12.98
N HIS A 444 1.24 -33.60 13.97
CA HIS A 444 0.06 -33.54 14.84
C HIS A 444 0.03 -32.26 15.68
N LYS A 445 1.16 -31.89 16.31
CA LYS A 445 1.27 -30.63 17.07
C LYS A 445 1.02 -29.39 16.21
N LEU A 446 1.50 -29.40 14.97
CA LEU A 446 1.27 -28.32 14.03
C LEU A 446 -0.19 -28.28 13.56
N ALA A 447 -0.82 -29.43 13.34
CA ALA A 447 -2.22 -29.51 12.93
C ALA A 447 -3.17 -29.02 14.05
N THR A 448 -2.90 -29.37 15.32
CA THR A 448 -3.70 -28.89 16.46
C THR A 448 -3.57 -27.37 16.61
N ARG A 449 -2.35 -26.85 16.50
CA ARG A 449 -2.12 -25.40 16.51
C ARG A 449 -2.80 -24.72 15.32
N ALA A 450 -2.74 -25.31 14.12
CA ALA A 450 -3.42 -24.75 12.95
C ALA A 450 -4.94 -24.65 13.15
N GLU A 451 -5.57 -25.63 13.82
CA GLU A 451 -7.00 -25.55 14.16
C GLU A 451 -7.31 -24.43 15.14
N GLU A 452 -6.45 -24.20 16.15
CA GLU A 452 -6.60 -23.10 17.10
C GLU A 452 -6.48 -21.74 16.39
N GLU A 453 -5.47 -21.56 15.54
CA GLU A 453 -5.20 -20.31 14.82
C GLU A 453 -6.29 -20.04 13.76
N VAL A 454 -6.73 -21.06 13.01
CA VAL A 454 -7.84 -20.94 12.04
C VAL A 454 -9.16 -20.65 12.73
N ALA A 455 -9.42 -21.24 13.91
CA ALA A 455 -10.63 -20.95 14.68
C ALA A 455 -10.62 -19.55 15.32
N ALA A 456 -9.43 -19.00 15.60
CA ALA A 456 -9.27 -17.64 16.10
C ALA A 456 -9.39 -16.57 14.99
N CYS A 457 -9.21 -16.96 13.71
CA CYS A 457 -9.31 -16.06 12.57
C CYS A 457 -10.68 -16.20 11.87
N ASP A 458 -11.36 -15.08 11.60
CA ASP A 458 -12.56 -15.03 10.77
C ASP A 458 -12.19 -15.13 9.26
N LEU A 459 -11.68 -16.30 8.84
CA LEU A 459 -11.32 -16.57 7.44
C LEU A 459 -12.55 -16.91 6.61
N ASP A 460 -12.63 -16.41 5.37
CA ASP A 460 -13.72 -16.72 4.42
C ASP A 460 -13.90 -18.24 4.20
N ASP A 461 -12.79 -19.01 4.19
CA ASP A 461 -12.75 -20.46 4.01
C ASP A 461 -12.48 -21.24 5.31
N SER A 462 -12.76 -20.66 6.48
CA SER A 462 -12.43 -21.26 7.79
C SER A 462 -12.97 -22.68 7.93
N ASP A 463 -14.22 -22.95 7.54
CA ASP A 463 -14.84 -24.27 7.62
C ASP A 463 -14.12 -25.32 6.77
N ALA A 464 -13.73 -24.97 5.54
CA ALA A 464 -13.01 -25.87 4.64
C ALA A 464 -11.61 -26.21 5.19
N HIS A 465 -10.90 -25.19 5.70
CA HIS A 465 -9.59 -25.38 6.33
C HIS A 465 -9.66 -26.20 7.63
N MET A 466 -10.69 -25.98 8.45
CA MET A 466 -10.94 -26.79 9.65
C MET A 466 -11.23 -28.25 9.31
N GLN A 467 -12.02 -28.51 8.27
CA GLN A 467 -12.26 -29.87 7.78
C GLN A 467 -10.96 -30.51 7.24
N GLN A 468 -10.13 -29.76 6.53
CA GLN A 468 -8.82 -30.22 6.04
C GLN A 468 -7.91 -30.63 7.20
N MET A 469 -7.84 -29.83 8.28
CA MET A 469 -7.02 -30.15 9.45
C MET A 469 -7.54 -31.36 10.22
N LYS A 470 -8.85 -31.47 10.45
CA LYS A 470 -9.46 -32.67 11.06
C LYS A 470 -9.20 -33.93 10.24
N GLY A 471 -9.31 -33.83 8.90
CA GLY A 471 -8.98 -34.89 7.97
C GLY A 471 -7.51 -35.30 8.06
N LEU A 472 -6.60 -34.31 8.13
CA LEU A 472 -5.17 -34.54 8.33
C LEU A 472 -4.88 -35.26 9.66
N GLN A 473 -5.51 -34.86 10.76
CA GLN A 473 -5.34 -35.52 12.05
C GLN A 473 -5.77 -37.00 12.01
N THR A 474 -6.87 -37.32 11.33
CA THR A 474 -7.29 -38.71 11.13
C THR A 474 -6.25 -39.49 10.33
N LYS A 475 -5.75 -38.92 9.23
CA LYS A 475 -4.66 -39.53 8.44
C LYS A 475 -3.39 -39.76 9.27
N ILE A 476 -3.00 -38.80 10.11
CA ILE A 476 -1.87 -38.92 11.03
C ILE A 476 -2.09 -40.05 12.04
N LYS A 477 -3.29 -40.18 12.63
CA LYS A 477 -3.62 -41.27 13.58
C LYS A 477 -3.52 -42.63 12.92
N THR A 478 -4.13 -42.82 11.75
CA THR A 478 -4.06 -44.07 10.98
C THR A 478 -2.62 -44.46 10.68
N MET A 479 -1.83 -43.51 10.20
CA MET A 479 -0.43 -43.70 9.87
C MET A 479 0.43 -43.99 11.12
N THR A 480 0.15 -43.32 12.24
CA THR A 480 0.81 -43.59 13.53
C THR A 480 0.55 -45.02 13.99
N CYS A 481 -0.69 -45.51 13.95
CA CYS A 481 -1.04 -46.88 14.32
C CYS A 481 -0.33 -47.90 13.42
N ARG A 482 -0.28 -47.65 12.11
CA ARG A 482 0.45 -48.48 11.14
C ARG A 482 1.94 -48.55 11.45
N MET A 483 2.59 -47.42 11.72
CA MET A 483 4.02 -47.39 12.05
C MET A 483 4.34 -48.01 13.41
N GLN A 484 3.44 -47.88 14.40
CA GLN A 484 3.55 -48.58 15.68
C GLN A 484 3.44 -50.11 15.51
N ALA A 485 2.51 -50.58 14.67
CA ALA A 485 2.39 -52.00 14.34
C ALA A 485 3.65 -52.52 13.63
N ARG A 486 4.16 -51.80 12.62
CA ARG A 486 5.41 -52.14 11.93
C ARG A 486 6.60 -52.21 12.90
N ARG A 487 6.72 -51.24 13.80
CA ARG A 487 7.74 -51.24 14.86
C ARG A 487 7.60 -52.45 15.79
N TYR A 488 6.38 -52.80 16.21
CA TYR A 488 6.15 -53.97 17.06
C TYR A 488 6.58 -55.26 16.36
N VAL A 489 6.24 -55.40 15.07
CA VAL A 489 6.71 -56.53 14.24
C VAL A 489 8.23 -56.56 14.23
N GLU A 490 8.91 -55.47 13.88
CA GLU A 490 10.38 -55.40 13.85
C GLU A 490 11.04 -55.76 15.21
N LEU A 491 10.48 -55.30 16.33
CA LEU A 491 10.97 -55.69 17.67
C LEU A 491 10.71 -57.16 17.99
N SER A 492 9.54 -57.70 17.61
CA SER A 492 9.17 -59.10 17.86
C SER A 492 10.01 -60.07 17.00
N SER A 493 10.36 -59.67 15.77
CA SER A 493 11.29 -60.39 14.90
C SER A 493 12.72 -60.43 15.47
N GLY A 494 13.09 -59.44 16.27
CA GLY A 494 14.41 -59.35 16.92
C GLY A 494 14.62 -60.34 18.07
N SER A 495 13.56 -60.95 18.62
CA SER A 495 13.69 -61.88 19.76
C SER A 495 13.57 -63.36 19.37
N HIS A 496 12.98 -63.70 18.22
CA HIS A 496 12.82 -65.09 17.75
C HIS A 496 12.83 -65.24 16.21
N SER A 497 13.72 -64.55 15.47
CA SER A 497 13.94 -64.88 14.05
C SER A 497 14.78 -66.15 13.88
N SER A 498 14.25 -67.29 14.33
CA SER A 498 14.45 -68.51 13.57
C SER A 498 13.42 -68.46 12.45
N SER A 499 13.81 -68.02 11.25
CA SER A 499 12.97 -68.13 10.06
C SER A 499 12.36 -69.53 10.03
N THR A 500 11.04 -69.66 10.22
CA THR A 500 10.48 -71.02 10.21
C THR A 500 10.53 -71.55 8.78
N ASN A 501 11.01 -72.78 8.61
CA ASN A 501 10.93 -73.50 7.34
C ASN A 501 9.56 -74.15 7.13
N ARG A 502 8.55 -73.79 7.93
CA ARG A 502 7.21 -74.37 7.78
C ARG A 502 6.49 -73.68 6.61
N PRO A 503 5.81 -74.43 5.74
CA PRO A 503 5.02 -73.87 4.65
C PRO A 503 3.85 -73.05 5.20
N ILE A 504 3.32 -72.10 4.41
CA ILE A 504 2.34 -71.11 4.86
C ILE A 504 1.07 -71.73 5.46
N TRP A 505 0.63 -72.88 4.93
CA TRP A 505 -0.59 -73.57 5.33
C TRP A 505 -0.52 -74.14 6.76
N LEU A 506 0.69 -74.34 7.31
CA LEU A 506 0.93 -74.80 8.69
C LEU A 506 1.03 -73.65 9.70
N ARG A 507 1.10 -72.40 9.23
CA ARG A 507 1.37 -71.21 10.05
C ARG A 507 0.46 -70.03 9.72
N LEU A 508 -0.75 -70.32 9.25
CA LEU A 508 -1.74 -69.29 8.84
C LEU A 508 -2.10 -68.31 9.97
N ASN A 509 -1.88 -68.71 11.23
CA ASN A 509 -2.14 -67.91 12.43
C ASN A 509 -0.88 -67.26 13.02
N ASP A 510 0.29 -67.51 12.44
CA ASP A 510 1.55 -66.94 12.91
C ASP A 510 1.81 -65.60 12.20
N LEU A 511 2.35 -64.63 12.94
CA LEU A 511 2.70 -63.31 12.41
C LEU A 511 4.07 -63.29 11.70
N ASP A 512 4.71 -64.46 11.51
CA ASP A 512 6.03 -64.58 10.88
C ASP A 512 5.95 -64.63 9.35
N ALA A 513 6.74 -63.79 8.69
CA ALA A 513 6.80 -63.62 7.24
C ALA A 513 7.65 -64.69 6.50
N GLY A 514 8.10 -65.75 7.20
CA GLY A 514 9.01 -66.81 6.74
C GLY A 514 8.97 -67.23 5.26
N MET A 515 10.07 -67.80 4.76
CA MET A 515 10.37 -67.82 3.31
C MET A 515 9.67 -68.92 2.49
N VAL A 516 9.13 -69.96 3.13
CA VAL A 516 8.56 -71.12 2.43
C VAL A 516 7.04 -70.94 2.25
N MET A 517 6.60 -70.75 1.01
CA MET A 517 5.18 -70.63 0.65
C MET A 517 4.48 -71.99 0.67
N ALA A 518 5.06 -72.99 0.02
CA ALA A 518 4.53 -74.35 -0.05
C ALA A 518 5.68 -75.36 0.04
N ASP A 519 5.38 -76.60 0.42
CA ASP A 519 6.36 -77.69 0.35
C ASP A 519 6.67 -78.02 -1.12
N ASP A 520 7.94 -78.14 -1.47
CA ASP A 520 8.38 -78.57 -2.80
C ASP A 520 9.34 -79.78 -2.70
N PRO A 521 8.90 -81.00 -3.09
CA PRO A 521 7.57 -81.37 -3.57
C PRO A 521 6.51 -81.37 -2.44
N PRO A 522 5.20 -81.29 -2.77
CA PRO A 522 4.13 -81.22 -1.78
C PRO A 522 4.15 -82.42 -0.82
N MET A 523 4.14 -82.13 0.49
CA MET A 523 4.22 -83.16 1.53
C MET A 523 2.96 -84.04 1.49
N THR A 524 3.12 -85.34 1.27
CA THR A 524 1.99 -86.30 1.30
C THR A 524 1.62 -86.60 2.74
N ILE A 525 0.42 -86.19 3.16
CA ILE A 525 -0.11 -86.47 4.51
C ILE A 525 -1.12 -87.62 4.41
N PRO A 526 -1.03 -88.65 5.27
CA PRO A 526 -2.03 -89.71 5.31
C PRO A 526 -3.38 -89.12 5.76
N ILE A 527 -4.33 -89.03 4.84
CA ILE A 527 -5.71 -88.70 5.16
C ILE A 527 -6.35 -90.00 5.69
N PRO A 528 -6.90 -90.03 6.91
CA PRO A 528 -7.63 -91.21 7.37
C PRO A 528 -8.76 -91.48 6.37
N CYS A 529 -8.79 -92.71 5.83
CA CYS A 529 -9.86 -93.14 4.95
C CYS A 529 -11.18 -92.79 5.62
N LYS A 530 -12.05 -92.02 4.93
CA LYS A 530 -13.41 -91.76 5.43
C LYS A 530 -13.99 -93.11 5.88
N PRO A 531 -14.54 -93.21 7.10
CA PRO A 531 -15.15 -94.45 7.54
C PRO A 531 -16.20 -94.86 6.50
N THR A 532 -16.18 -96.14 6.12
CA THR A 532 -17.14 -96.69 5.16
C THR A 532 -18.54 -96.55 5.74
N PHE A 533 -19.27 -95.53 5.27
CA PHE A 533 -20.67 -95.33 5.60
C PHE A 533 -21.50 -96.15 4.61
N TYR A 534 -22.20 -97.17 5.11
CA TYR A 534 -23.19 -97.87 4.31
C TYR A 534 -24.48 -97.08 4.32
N ASP A 535 -25.00 -96.75 3.13
CA ASP A 535 -26.33 -96.19 2.99
C ASP A 535 -27.39 -97.28 3.23
N ILE A 536 -27.69 -97.50 4.51
CA ILE A 536 -28.76 -98.38 4.97
C ILE A 536 -30.17 -97.84 4.66
N ALA A 537 -30.30 -96.55 4.28
CA ALA A 537 -31.58 -96.00 3.88
C ALA A 537 -32.02 -96.56 2.53
N TRP A 538 -31.08 -96.77 1.60
CA TRP A 538 -31.35 -97.39 0.29
C TRP A 538 -31.96 -98.79 0.39
N GLN A 539 -31.53 -99.59 1.39
CA GLN A 539 -32.13 -100.91 1.64
C GLN A 539 -33.57 -100.86 2.14
N ARG A 540 -33.94 -99.83 2.92
CA ARG A 540 -35.30 -99.69 3.47
C ARG A 540 -36.26 -98.97 2.54
N ILE A 541 -35.72 -98.16 1.64
CA ILE A 541 -36.45 -97.36 0.65
C ILE A 541 -36.48 -98.08 -0.72
N GLY A 542 -35.99 -99.33 -0.76
CA GLY A 542 -35.81 -100.17 -1.95
C GLY A 542 -36.87 -100.01 -3.02
N GLY A 543 -36.36 -99.68 -4.22
CA GLY A 543 -37.01 -99.55 -5.53
C GLY A 543 -38.43 -100.08 -5.66
N ASP A 544 -39.38 -99.15 -5.60
CA ASP A 544 -40.46 -98.97 -6.58
C ASP A 544 -41.24 -97.69 -6.20
N PHE A 545 -40.56 -96.54 -6.28
CA PHE A 545 -41.33 -95.29 -6.37
C PHE A 545 -41.89 -95.22 -7.78
N SER A 546 -43.21 -95.34 -7.88
CA SER A 546 -43.92 -94.93 -9.08
C SER A 546 -43.56 -93.47 -9.36
N MET A 547 -42.74 -93.24 -10.38
CA MET A 547 -42.40 -91.89 -10.84
C MET A 547 -43.68 -91.13 -11.20
N ASP A 548 -44.73 -91.83 -11.65
CA ASP A 548 -46.06 -91.23 -11.87
C ASP A 548 -46.71 -90.68 -10.59
N ALA A 549 -46.49 -91.31 -9.44
CA ALA A 549 -46.98 -90.81 -8.16
C ALA A 549 -46.19 -89.57 -7.69
N VAL A 550 -44.89 -89.56 -7.93
CA VAL A 550 -44.01 -88.42 -7.63
C VAL A 550 -44.33 -87.24 -8.55
N ASP A 551 -44.52 -87.48 -9.85
CA ASP A 551 -44.88 -86.45 -10.84
C ASP A 551 -46.27 -85.87 -10.60
N LYS A 552 -47.24 -86.68 -10.15
CA LYS A 552 -48.57 -86.17 -9.73
C LYS A 552 -48.48 -85.27 -8.51
N VAL A 553 -47.65 -85.62 -7.52
CA VAL A 553 -47.45 -84.79 -6.33
C VAL A 553 -46.68 -83.51 -6.67
N LEU A 554 -45.67 -83.59 -7.54
CA LEU A 554 -44.94 -82.41 -8.04
C LEU A 554 -45.85 -81.48 -8.85
N ALA A 555 -46.71 -82.01 -9.72
CA ALA A 555 -47.68 -81.23 -10.48
C ALA A 555 -48.75 -80.58 -9.58
N ALA A 556 -49.21 -81.29 -8.53
CA ALA A 556 -50.16 -80.77 -7.56
C ALA A 556 -49.56 -79.71 -6.62
N ASN A 557 -48.26 -79.81 -6.31
CA ASN A 557 -47.55 -78.93 -5.39
C ASN A 557 -46.63 -77.90 -6.08
N GLN A 558 -46.72 -77.73 -7.41
CA GLN A 558 -46.16 -76.57 -8.09
C GLN A 558 -46.98 -75.32 -7.70
N SER A 559 -46.72 -74.82 -6.50
CA SER A 559 -47.16 -73.51 -6.08
C SER A 559 -46.51 -72.47 -7.00
N LYS A 560 -47.36 -71.58 -7.51
CA LYS A 560 -47.00 -70.46 -8.38
C LYS A 560 -45.76 -69.76 -7.84
N LYS A 561 -44.75 -69.59 -8.72
CA LYS A 561 -43.54 -68.78 -8.48
C LYS A 561 -43.86 -67.53 -7.67
N SER A 562 -43.60 -67.56 -6.37
CA SER A 562 -43.49 -66.38 -5.51
C SER A 562 -42.04 -66.25 -5.11
N GLY A 563 -41.45 -65.08 -5.37
CA GLY A 563 -40.03 -64.81 -5.28
C GLY A 563 -39.37 -65.13 -3.93
N GLY A 564 -38.07 -65.41 -3.99
CA GLY A 564 -37.19 -65.59 -2.84
C GLY A 564 -35.77 -65.10 -3.17
N ILE A 565 -35.19 -64.36 -2.24
CA ILE A 565 -33.98 -63.51 -2.27
C ILE A 565 -32.65 -64.28 -2.41
N LEU A 566 -32.56 -65.32 -3.23
CA LEU A 566 -31.32 -66.12 -3.40
C LEU A 566 -31.02 -66.49 -4.87
N GLY A 567 -31.24 -65.54 -5.78
CA GLY A 567 -30.91 -65.68 -7.20
C GLY A 567 -29.46 -65.34 -7.59
N TRP A 568 -28.55 -65.12 -6.63
CA TRP A 568 -27.17 -64.64 -6.91
C TRP A 568 -26.09 -65.73 -6.82
N PHE A 569 -26.44 -66.99 -6.62
CA PHE A 569 -25.46 -68.08 -6.47
C PHE A 569 -25.48 -69.16 -7.56
N ASN A 570 -26.15 -68.93 -8.69
CA ASN A 570 -25.98 -69.81 -9.85
C ASN A 570 -25.47 -69.04 -11.07
N SER A 571 -24.16 -69.24 -11.29
CA SER A 571 -23.40 -69.24 -12.55
C SER A 571 -23.12 -67.88 -13.19
#